data_AF-A0A7R8UN38-F1
#
_entry.id   AF-A0A7R8UN38-F1
#
_cell.length_a   1.000
_cell.length_b   1.000
_cell.length_c   1.000
_cell.angle_alpha   90.00
_cell.angle_beta   90.00
_cell.angle_gamma   90.00
#
_symmetry.space_group_name_H-M   'P 1'
#
loop_
_entity.id
_entity.type
_entity.pdbx_description
1 polymer ?
#
loop_
_entity_poly.entity_id
_entity_poly.type
_entity_poly.pdbx_seq_one_letter_code
_entity_poly.pdbx_strand_id
1 'polypeptide(L)'
;MYYIHYLPNVKVPIRTQYFWMPSKGHHHVKIINIVSKRSRRSIDLEDKINILNRLRMKERATAIAKSLGLNEGTIRSIRKNEAKIRASYESGPSQIVRHQKRVRSCLMETMERHLVDWIQDRNDKNIRLTDNSIKLQALQIYRDIKVMPKFNAFSENRSFSASDGWFKRFKKRCLMKIEMPDQESYG
;
A
#
# COMPACT_ATOMS: atom_id res chain seq x y z
N MET A 1 20.57 60.43 -60.81
CA MET A 1 21.92 59.89 -61.04
C MET A 1 22.12 58.70 -60.13
N TYR A 2 22.72 57.62 -60.63
CA TYR A 2 22.99 56.38 -59.88
C TYR A 2 23.69 56.68 -58.54
N TYR A 3 23.51 55.85 -57.51
CA TYR A 3 24.61 54.98 -57.04
C TYR A 3 24.21 54.08 -55.85
N ILE A 4 24.21 52.81 -56.18
CA ILE A 4 24.53 51.58 -55.44
C ILE A 4 25.49 51.70 -54.22
N HIS A 5 25.05 51.03 -53.14
CA HIS A 5 25.72 49.97 -52.34
C HIS A 5 26.72 50.21 -51.17
N TYR A 6 26.49 49.35 -50.15
CA TYR A 6 27.37 48.65 -49.17
C TYR A 6 27.71 49.24 -47.77
N LEU A 7 27.13 48.54 -46.77
CA LEU A 7 27.52 48.14 -45.37
C LEU A 7 28.62 48.91 -44.59
N PRO A 8 28.45 49.09 -43.26
CA PRO A 8 29.18 48.19 -42.34
C PRO A 8 28.50 47.84 -40.99
N ASN A 9 28.93 46.70 -40.44
CA ASN A 9 28.85 46.28 -39.04
C ASN A 9 29.26 47.38 -38.05
N VAL A 10 28.46 47.65 -37.00
CA VAL A 10 28.87 47.51 -35.58
C VAL A 10 27.68 47.74 -34.61
N LYS A 11 27.71 46.98 -33.51
CA LYS A 11 26.71 46.85 -32.44
C LYS A 11 26.62 48.09 -31.54
N VAL A 12 25.42 48.45 -31.06
CA VAL A 12 25.13 48.80 -29.64
C VAL A 12 23.61 48.90 -29.37
N PRO A 13 23.16 48.75 -28.12
CA PRO A 13 21.80 48.34 -27.77
C PRO A 13 20.87 49.54 -27.49
N ILE A 14 19.59 49.22 -27.25
CA ILE A 14 18.69 49.77 -26.21
C ILE A 14 17.28 49.98 -26.77
N ARG A 15 16.36 49.16 -26.23
CA ARG A 15 14.96 49.50 -25.88
C ARG A 15 14.04 49.97 -27.01
N THR A 16 13.25 49.03 -27.52
CA THR A 16 11.88 49.34 -27.96
C THR A 16 10.94 48.14 -27.72
N GLN A 17 10.10 48.35 -26.71
CA GLN A 17 8.73 47.87 -26.51
C GLN A 17 8.18 46.86 -27.53
N TYR A 18 7.95 45.63 -27.06
CA TYR A 18 7.23 44.58 -27.80
C TYR A 18 5.78 45.00 -28.07
N PHE A 19 5.48 45.40 -29.31
CA PHE A 19 4.11 45.44 -29.82
C PHE A 19 3.80 44.07 -30.45
N TRP A 20 2.79 43.40 -29.91
CA TRP A 20 2.43 42.03 -30.21
C TRP A 20 1.73 41.91 -31.58
N MET A 21 2.33 41.18 -32.52
CA MET A 21 1.68 40.70 -33.73
C MET A 21 1.59 39.15 -33.67
N PRO A 22 0.40 38.53 -33.75
CA PRO A 22 0.28 37.08 -33.74
C PRO A 22 0.51 36.53 -35.16
N SER A 23 1.62 35.82 -35.38
CA SER A 23 1.88 35.09 -36.63
C SER A 23 1.81 33.57 -36.42
N LYS A 24 0.75 33.00 -37.02
CA LYS A 24 0.60 31.69 -37.66
C LYS A 24 1.36 30.48 -37.07
N GLY A 25 0.57 29.59 -36.44
CA GLY A 25 0.48 28.17 -36.81
C GLY A 25 1.77 27.36 -36.74
N HIS A 26 2.27 27.08 -35.54
CA HIS A 26 3.05 25.86 -35.31
C HIS A 26 2.10 24.70 -35.05
N HIS A 27 1.98 23.78 -36.01
CA HIS A 27 1.37 22.48 -35.77
C HIS A 27 2.28 21.70 -34.83
N HIS A 28 2.05 21.83 -33.53
CA HIS A 28 2.65 20.96 -32.53
C HIS A 28 1.96 19.60 -32.68
N VAL A 29 2.53 18.70 -33.47
CA VAL A 29 2.15 17.29 -33.46
C VAL A 29 2.48 16.79 -32.05
N LYS A 30 1.47 16.76 -31.18
CA LYS A 30 1.55 16.06 -29.91
C LYS A 30 1.65 14.59 -30.26
N ILE A 31 2.87 14.06 -30.32
CA ILE A 31 3.07 12.62 -30.16
C ILE A 31 2.59 12.33 -28.75
N ILE A 32 1.32 11.94 -28.65
CA ILE A 32 0.76 11.32 -27.47
C ILE A 32 1.51 10.00 -27.32
N ASN A 33 2.61 10.02 -26.59
CA ASN A 33 3.22 8.80 -26.13
C ASN A 33 2.19 8.19 -25.18
N ILE A 34 1.37 7.27 -25.69
CA ILE A 34 0.46 6.44 -24.92
C ILE A 34 1.36 5.48 -24.14
N VAL A 35 2.09 6.01 -23.16
CA VAL A 35 2.67 5.21 -22.10
C VAL A 35 1.47 4.63 -21.41
N SER A 36 1.08 3.42 -21.81
CA SER A 36 -0.02 2.66 -21.22
C SER A 36 0.14 2.79 -19.71
N LYS A 37 -0.83 3.47 -19.09
CA LYS A 37 -0.82 3.72 -17.65
C LYS A 37 -0.89 2.36 -16.99
N ARG A 38 0.28 1.81 -16.62
CA ARG A 38 0.41 0.44 -16.14
C ARG A 38 -0.50 0.31 -14.91
N SER A 39 -1.57 -0.47 -15.06
CA SER A 39 -2.58 -0.63 -14.02
C SER A 39 -1.92 -1.10 -12.73
N ARG A 40 -2.37 -0.56 -11.59
CA ARG A 40 -1.83 -0.93 -10.27
C ARG A 40 -2.17 -2.39 -9.99
N ARG A 41 -1.23 -3.30 -10.26
CA ARG A 41 -1.32 -4.68 -9.82
C ARG A 41 -1.06 -4.77 -8.33
N SER A 42 -1.98 -5.39 -7.63
CA SER A 42 -1.79 -5.76 -6.24
C SER A 42 -1.00 -7.07 -6.18
N ILE A 43 0.09 -7.09 -5.41
CA ILE A 43 1.00 -8.23 -5.28
C ILE A 43 0.68 -8.94 -3.96
N ASP A 44 0.53 -10.26 -4.03
CA ASP A 44 0.25 -11.11 -2.87
C ASP A 44 1.50 -11.32 -2.00
N LEU A 45 1.34 -11.88 -0.80
CA LEU A 45 2.47 -12.04 0.12
C LEU A 45 3.48 -13.08 -0.41
N GLU A 46 2.96 -14.15 -1.00
CA GLU A 46 3.75 -15.20 -1.66
C GLU A 46 4.65 -14.64 -2.77
N ASP A 47 4.07 -13.84 -3.67
CA ASP A 47 4.81 -13.20 -4.75
C ASP A 47 5.92 -12.27 -4.23
N LYS A 48 5.70 -11.59 -3.10
CA LYS A 48 6.73 -10.77 -2.46
C LYS A 48 7.87 -11.63 -1.93
N ILE A 49 7.59 -12.79 -1.33
CA ILE A 49 8.63 -13.72 -0.87
C ILE A 49 9.41 -14.28 -2.05
N ASN A 50 8.74 -14.65 -3.14
CA ASN A 50 9.39 -15.06 -4.38
C ASN A 50 10.33 -13.96 -4.92
N ILE A 51 9.86 -12.71 -4.97
CA ILE A 51 10.69 -11.56 -5.36
C ILE A 51 11.93 -11.43 -4.45
N LEU A 52 11.78 -11.56 -3.13
CA LEU A 52 12.89 -11.48 -2.18
C LEU A 52 13.89 -12.63 -2.36
N ASN A 53 13.40 -13.84 -2.62
CA ASN A 53 14.26 -15.00 -2.90
C ASN A 53 15.06 -14.81 -4.20
N ARG A 54 14.42 -14.32 -5.26
CA ARG A 54 15.09 -14.00 -6.54
C ARG A 54 16.13 -12.89 -6.40
N LEU A 55 15.85 -11.86 -5.59
CA LEU A 55 16.82 -10.82 -5.25
C LEU A 55 18.02 -11.40 -4.48
N ARG A 56 17.80 -12.35 -3.56
CA ARG A 56 18.87 -13.05 -2.83
C ARG A 56 19.76 -13.87 -3.78
N MET A 57 19.19 -14.45 -4.84
CA MET A 57 19.91 -15.13 -5.92
C MET A 57 20.66 -14.17 -6.87
N LYS A 58 20.81 -12.89 -6.49
CA LYS A 58 21.47 -11.83 -7.27
C LYS A 58 20.84 -11.55 -8.64
N GLU A 59 19.57 -11.94 -8.84
CA GLU A 59 18.85 -11.57 -10.05
C GLU A 59 18.61 -10.05 -10.08
N ARG A 60 18.78 -9.44 -11.26
CA ARG A 60 18.62 -8.00 -11.42
C ARG A 60 17.16 -7.59 -11.18
N ALA A 61 16.94 -6.56 -10.38
CA ALA A 61 15.60 -6.03 -10.08
C ALA A 61 14.79 -5.69 -11.34
N THR A 62 15.46 -5.23 -12.40
CA THR A 62 14.85 -4.95 -13.71
C THR A 62 14.34 -6.21 -14.41
N ALA A 63 15.08 -7.32 -14.32
CA ALA A 63 14.67 -8.61 -14.89
C ALA A 63 13.46 -9.18 -14.13
N ILE A 64 13.51 -9.15 -12.79
CA ILE A 64 12.39 -9.56 -11.93
C ILE A 64 11.14 -8.73 -12.25
N ALA A 65 11.28 -7.40 -12.30
CA ALA A 65 10.19 -6.49 -12.62
C ALA A 65 9.58 -6.78 -14.00
N LYS A 66 10.39 -7.06 -15.03
CA LYS A 66 9.90 -7.43 -16.36
C LYS A 66 9.16 -8.76 -16.34
N SER A 67 9.73 -9.80 -15.72
CA SER A 67 9.12 -11.14 -15.67
C SER A 67 7.75 -11.16 -14.98
N LEU A 68 7.57 -10.34 -13.93
CA LEU A 68 6.30 -10.22 -13.21
C LEU A 68 5.44 -9.05 -13.74
N GLY A 69 5.92 -8.35 -14.77
CA GLY A 69 5.41 -7.09 -15.31
C GLY A 69 5.08 -6.02 -14.25
N LEU A 70 5.89 -5.97 -13.19
CA LEU A 70 5.82 -4.98 -12.12
C LEU A 70 6.64 -3.74 -12.50
N ASN A 71 6.49 -2.66 -11.74
CA ASN A 71 7.40 -1.53 -11.84
C ASN A 71 8.63 -1.78 -10.95
N GLU A 72 9.78 -1.25 -11.35
CA GLU A 72 11.03 -1.45 -10.59
C GLU A 72 10.97 -0.78 -9.20
N GLY A 73 10.24 0.33 -9.06
CA GLY A 73 10.01 0.99 -7.78
C GLY A 73 9.33 0.09 -6.75
N THR A 74 8.48 -0.84 -7.21
CA THR A 74 7.77 -1.81 -6.37
C THR A 74 8.72 -2.89 -5.89
N ILE A 75 9.63 -3.36 -6.76
CA ILE A 75 10.71 -4.27 -6.35
C ILE A 75 11.60 -3.61 -5.29
N ARG A 76 11.96 -2.32 -5.49
CA ARG A 76 12.72 -1.55 -4.49
C ARG A 76 11.98 -1.40 -3.16
N SER A 77 10.68 -1.13 -3.20
CA SER A 77 9.83 -1.02 -2.00
C SER A 77 9.68 -2.36 -1.26
N ILE A 78 9.55 -3.46 -2.00
CA ILE A 78 9.51 -4.82 -1.45
C ILE A 78 10.83 -5.13 -0.76
N ARG A 79 11.97 -4.88 -1.42
CA ARG A 79 13.31 -5.04 -0.82
C ARG A 79 13.46 -4.21 0.45
N LYS A 80 13.00 -2.96 0.46
CA LYS A 80 13.08 -2.09 1.66
C LYS A 80 12.29 -2.66 2.86
N ASN A 81 11.19 -3.37 2.60
CA ASN A 81 10.33 -3.92 3.65
C ASN A 81 10.55 -5.42 3.90
N GLU A 82 11.68 -5.97 3.44
CA GLU A 82 12.02 -7.40 3.47
C GLU A 82 11.79 -8.05 4.84
N ALA A 83 12.33 -7.46 5.92
CA ALA A 83 12.20 -7.99 7.27
C ALA A 83 10.73 -8.12 7.71
N LYS A 84 9.90 -7.11 7.42
CA LYS A 84 8.47 -7.14 7.77
C LYS A 84 7.72 -8.17 6.92
N ILE A 85 8.06 -8.28 5.63
CA ILE A 85 7.45 -9.25 4.71
C ILE A 85 7.74 -10.68 5.17
N ARG A 86 9.00 -10.98 5.53
CA ARG A 86 9.37 -12.32 6.04
C ARG A 86 8.71 -12.63 7.38
N ALA A 87 8.74 -11.70 8.33
CA ALA A 87 8.10 -11.90 9.63
C ALA A 87 6.59 -12.18 9.50
N SER A 88 5.90 -11.50 8.59
CA SER A 88 4.48 -11.72 8.30
C SER A 88 4.21 -13.02 7.52
N TYR A 89 5.18 -13.50 6.74
CA TYR A 89 5.09 -14.80 6.07
C TYR A 89 5.32 -15.98 7.03
N GLU A 90 6.24 -15.81 7.99
CA GLU A 90 6.57 -16.80 9.02
C GLU A 90 5.52 -16.89 10.14
N SER A 91 4.67 -15.86 10.33
CA SER A 91 3.68 -15.82 11.42
C SER A 91 2.50 -16.79 11.28
N GLY A 92 2.44 -17.61 10.21
CA GLY A 92 1.67 -18.86 10.21
C GLY A 92 1.16 -19.35 8.84
N PRO A 93 0.90 -20.67 8.68
CA PRO A 93 0.54 -21.32 7.41
C PRO A 93 -0.95 -21.18 7.04
N SER A 94 -1.63 -20.14 7.51
CA SER A 94 -3.00 -19.88 7.08
C SER A 94 -3.00 -19.44 5.62
N GLN A 95 -3.76 -20.11 4.74
CA GLN A 95 -3.94 -19.67 3.34
C GLN A 95 -4.37 -18.19 3.25
N ILE A 96 -5.01 -17.69 4.30
CA ILE A 96 -5.44 -16.30 4.44
C ILE A 96 -4.24 -15.33 4.49
N VAL A 97 -3.10 -15.74 5.06
CA VAL A 97 -1.85 -14.95 5.15
C VAL A 97 -1.15 -14.85 3.79
N ARG A 98 -1.14 -15.94 3.01
CA ARG A 98 -0.46 -16.02 1.70
C ARG A 98 -1.05 -15.05 0.66
N HIS A 99 -2.37 -14.86 0.68
CA HIS A 99 -3.07 -13.90 -0.19
C HIS A 99 -3.13 -12.47 0.36
N GLN A 100 -2.40 -12.14 1.44
CA GLN A 100 -2.42 -10.79 2.00
C GLN A 100 -1.57 -9.80 1.18
N LYS A 101 -2.28 -8.87 0.57
CA LYS A 101 -1.70 -7.78 -0.25
C LYS A 101 -0.93 -6.74 0.57
N ARG A 102 -1.12 -6.68 1.90
CA ARG A 102 -0.39 -5.78 2.81
C ARG A 102 0.22 -6.59 3.95
N VAL A 103 1.48 -6.32 4.24
CA VAL A 103 2.15 -6.78 5.46
C VAL A 103 1.46 -6.10 6.64
N ARG A 104 0.90 -6.88 7.56
CA ARG A 104 0.28 -6.33 8.78
C ARG A 104 1.35 -6.16 9.84
N SER A 105 1.14 -5.24 10.78
CA SER A 105 2.06 -5.13 11.91
C SER A 105 1.88 -6.35 12.82
N CYS A 106 2.99 -6.89 13.33
CA CYS A 106 2.99 -8.02 14.27
C CYS A 106 2.09 -7.77 15.49
N LEU A 107 1.99 -6.50 15.93
CA LEU A 107 1.10 -6.04 16.99
C LEU A 107 -0.37 -6.29 16.62
N MET A 108 -0.81 -5.88 15.42
CA MET A 108 -2.18 -6.08 14.97
C MET A 108 -2.54 -7.55 14.80
N GLU A 109 -1.62 -8.37 14.29
CA GLU A 109 -1.84 -9.83 14.18
C GLU A 109 -1.95 -10.49 15.56
N THR A 110 -1.11 -10.07 16.52
CA THR A 110 -1.16 -10.60 17.88
C THR A 110 -2.45 -10.22 18.60
N MET A 111 -2.88 -8.95 18.48
CA MET A 111 -4.16 -8.50 19.00
C MET A 111 -5.35 -9.27 18.38
N GLU A 112 -5.37 -9.45 17.05
CA GLU A 112 -6.45 -10.19 16.37
C GLU A 112 -6.52 -11.66 16.83
N ARG A 113 -5.38 -12.30 17.15
CA ARG A 113 -5.36 -13.66 17.74
C ARG A 113 -5.99 -13.71 19.12
N HIS A 114 -5.54 -12.86 20.05
CA HIS A 114 -6.14 -12.81 21.39
C HIS A 114 -7.63 -12.49 21.37
N LEU A 115 -8.07 -11.68 20.41
CA LEU A 115 -9.49 -11.38 20.24
C LEU A 115 -10.29 -12.61 19.79
N VAL A 116 -9.73 -13.46 18.92
CA VAL A 116 -10.38 -14.72 18.51
C VAL A 116 -10.50 -15.67 19.69
N ASP A 117 -9.44 -15.86 20.46
CA ASP A 117 -9.44 -16.74 21.64
C ASP A 117 -10.51 -16.27 22.66
N TRP A 118 -10.62 -14.96 22.86
CA TRP A 118 -11.67 -14.38 23.71
C TRP A 118 -13.08 -14.62 23.17
N ILE A 119 -13.30 -14.49 21.87
CA ILE A 119 -14.61 -14.77 21.26
C ILE A 119 -14.97 -16.25 21.44
N GLN A 120 -14.01 -17.16 21.28
CA GLN A 120 -14.21 -18.59 21.48
C GLN A 120 -14.61 -18.90 22.93
N ASP A 121 -13.87 -18.38 23.92
CA ASP A 121 -14.20 -18.54 25.36
C ASP A 121 -15.61 -18.04 25.69
N ARG A 122 -16.06 -16.95 25.05
CA ARG A 122 -17.41 -16.41 25.23
C ARG A 122 -18.49 -17.27 24.57
N ASN A 123 -18.21 -17.80 23.39
CA ASN A 123 -19.11 -18.73 22.71
C ASN A 123 -19.25 -20.04 23.48
N ASP A 124 -18.17 -20.60 24.02
CA ASP A 124 -18.20 -21.82 24.83
C ASP A 124 -19.06 -21.65 26.10
N LYS A 125 -19.12 -20.42 26.61
CA LYS A 125 -19.97 -20.03 27.75
C LYS A 125 -21.39 -19.60 27.35
N ASN A 126 -21.76 -19.74 26.08
CA ASN A 126 -23.05 -19.30 25.50
C ASN A 126 -23.39 -17.82 25.77
N ILE A 127 -22.36 -16.96 25.85
CA ILE A 127 -22.54 -15.52 26.07
C ILE A 127 -22.75 -14.85 24.71
N ARG A 128 -23.89 -14.16 24.54
CA ARG A 128 -24.16 -13.38 23.34
C ARG A 128 -23.20 -12.19 23.24
N LEU A 129 -22.46 -12.13 22.13
CA LEU A 129 -21.55 -11.03 21.82
C LEU A 129 -22.16 -10.08 20.79
N THR A 130 -22.14 -8.79 21.10
CA THR A 130 -22.50 -7.74 20.13
C THR A 130 -21.27 -7.22 19.40
N ASP A 131 -21.46 -6.70 18.18
CA ASP A 131 -20.39 -6.10 17.38
C ASP A 131 -19.61 -5.02 18.15
N ASN A 132 -20.31 -4.21 18.95
CA ASN A 132 -19.67 -3.18 19.79
C ASN A 132 -18.85 -3.79 20.94
N SER A 133 -19.35 -4.84 21.60
CA SER A 133 -18.59 -5.51 22.66
C SER A 133 -17.26 -6.08 22.13
N ILE A 134 -17.26 -6.64 20.93
CA ILE A 134 -16.05 -7.18 20.29
C ILE A 134 -15.08 -6.05 19.93
N LYS A 135 -15.57 -4.92 19.37
CA LYS A 135 -14.73 -3.75 19.08
C LYS A 135 -14.10 -3.15 20.33
N LEU A 136 -14.87 -3.04 21.42
CA LEU A 136 -14.37 -2.54 22.71
C LEU A 136 -13.29 -3.46 23.26
N GLN A 137 -13.51 -4.77 23.22
CA GLN A 137 -12.50 -5.75 23.64
C GLN A 137 -11.23 -5.66 22.78
N ALA A 138 -11.38 -5.47 21.47
CA ALA A 138 -10.24 -5.28 20.57
C ALA A 138 -9.40 -4.05 20.94
N LEU A 139 -10.06 -2.94 21.33
CA LEU A 139 -9.37 -1.74 21.80
C LEU A 139 -8.62 -2.00 23.10
N GLN A 140 -9.23 -2.73 24.03
CA GLN A 140 -8.62 -3.07 25.31
C GLN A 140 -7.34 -3.92 25.10
N ILE A 141 -7.48 -5.03 24.38
CA ILE A 141 -6.36 -5.92 24.04
C ILE A 141 -5.24 -5.16 23.32
N TYR A 142 -5.59 -4.25 22.39
CA TYR A 142 -4.60 -3.44 21.69
C TYR A 142 -3.79 -2.55 22.63
N ARG A 143 -4.44 -1.90 23.61
CA ARG A 143 -3.74 -1.05 24.60
C ARG A 143 -2.78 -1.88 25.44
N ASP A 144 -3.24 -3.03 25.91
CA ASP A 144 -2.48 -3.92 26.79
C ASP A 144 -1.24 -4.48 26.10
N ILE A 145 -1.36 -4.86 24.82
CA ILE A 145 -0.23 -5.38 24.04
C ILE A 145 0.73 -4.26 23.61
N LYS A 146 0.20 -3.06 23.30
CA LYS A 146 1.02 -1.94 22.83
C LYS A 146 2.09 -1.52 23.85
N VAL A 147 1.78 -1.61 25.14
CA VAL A 147 2.73 -1.24 26.22
C VAL A 147 3.79 -2.30 26.49
N MET A 148 3.67 -3.51 25.93
CA MET A 148 4.65 -4.56 26.15
C MET A 148 6.01 -4.24 25.47
N PRO A 149 7.16 -4.53 26.12
CA PRO A 149 8.50 -4.22 25.58
C PRO A 149 8.75 -4.75 24.18
N LYS A 150 8.21 -5.94 23.87
CA LYS A 150 8.31 -6.61 22.57
C LYS A 150 7.71 -5.79 21.42
N PHE A 151 6.69 -4.97 21.69
CA PHE A 151 5.94 -4.24 20.67
C PHE A 151 6.15 -2.73 20.72
N ASN A 152 6.68 -2.21 21.83
CA ASN A 152 6.96 -0.78 22.00
C ASN A 152 7.91 -0.24 20.92
N ALA A 153 9.00 -0.97 20.63
CA ALA A 153 9.99 -0.61 19.61
C ALA A 153 9.44 -0.63 18.15
N PHE A 154 8.37 -1.38 17.90
CA PHE A 154 7.73 -1.52 16.59
C PHE A 154 6.43 -0.73 16.48
N SER A 155 6.06 0.04 17.51
CA SER A 155 4.80 0.76 17.53
C SER A 155 4.85 1.87 16.48
N GLU A 156 4.23 1.61 15.33
CA GLU A 156 3.87 2.68 14.41
C GLU A 156 3.01 3.66 15.24
N ASN A 157 3.31 4.96 15.16
CA ASN A 157 2.69 6.03 15.96
C ASN A 157 1.18 6.23 15.68
N ARG A 158 0.52 5.22 15.07
CA ARG A 158 -0.89 5.20 14.74
C ARG A 158 -1.68 4.57 15.87
N SER A 159 -2.69 5.29 16.33
CA SER A 159 -3.73 4.76 17.20
C SER A 159 -4.62 3.78 16.43
N PHE A 160 -5.04 2.71 17.11
CA PHE A 160 -6.05 1.79 16.60
C PHE A 160 -7.42 2.24 17.10
N SER A 161 -8.39 2.33 16.19
CA SER A 161 -9.74 2.87 16.48
C SER A 161 -10.87 1.83 16.34
N ALA A 162 -10.55 0.55 16.13
CA ALA A 162 -11.54 -0.53 15.95
C ALA A 162 -12.71 -0.17 15.00
N SER A 163 -12.42 0.53 13.90
CA SER A 163 -13.43 1.04 12.98
C SER A 163 -14.28 -0.07 12.36
N ASP A 164 -15.48 0.28 11.88
CA ASP A 164 -16.37 -0.65 11.17
C ASP A 164 -15.68 -1.33 9.98
N GLY A 165 -14.87 -0.56 9.25
CA GLY A 165 -14.09 -1.07 8.12
C GLY A 165 -13.04 -2.08 8.55
N TRP A 166 -12.39 -1.90 9.70
CA TRP A 166 -11.50 -2.92 10.26
C TRP A 166 -12.30 -4.15 10.69
N PHE A 167 -13.39 -3.95 11.42
CA PHE A 167 -14.18 -5.03 12.01
C PHE A 167 -14.83 -5.94 10.95
N LYS A 168 -15.42 -5.37 9.90
CA LYS A 168 -15.93 -6.13 8.73
C LYS A 168 -14.86 -7.02 8.12
N ARG A 169 -13.62 -6.51 8.01
CA ARG A 169 -12.50 -7.29 7.46
C ARG A 169 -11.99 -8.32 8.47
N PHE A 170 -12.04 -8.04 9.77
CA PHE A 170 -11.70 -8.99 10.83
C PHE A 170 -12.67 -10.17 10.81
N LYS A 171 -13.98 -9.93 10.80
CA LYS A 171 -15.02 -10.98 10.63
C LYS A 171 -14.72 -11.88 9.43
N LYS A 172 -14.48 -11.28 8.25
CA LYS A 172 -14.16 -12.02 7.03
C LYS A 172 -12.89 -12.88 7.16
N ARG A 173 -11.87 -12.44 7.91
CA ARG A 173 -10.60 -13.17 8.05
C ARG A 173 -10.66 -14.25 9.11
N CYS A 174 -11.26 -13.96 10.26
CA CYS A 174 -11.10 -14.74 11.47
C CYS A 174 -12.38 -15.49 11.87
N LEU A 175 -13.55 -14.97 11.49
CA LEU A 175 -14.85 -15.47 11.94
C LEU A 175 -15.66 -16.19 10.86
N MET A 176 -15.17 -16.28 9.61
CA MET A 176 -15.81 -17.11 8.56
C MET A 176 -15.79 -18.63 8.85
N LYS A 177 -15.18 -19.06 9.97
CA LYS A 177 -15.16 -20.46 10.44
C LYS A 177 -15.87 -20.67 11.77
N ILE A 178 -16.33 -19.60 12.41
CA ILE A 178 -17.05 -19.68 13.68
C ILE A 178 -18.49 -19.42 13.31
N GLU A 179 -19.32 -20.46 13.28
CA GLU A 179 -20.77 -20.32 13.14
C GLU A 179 -21.24 -19.41 14.28
N MET A 180 -21.42 -18.13 13.97
CA MET A 180 -22.11 -17.20 14.85
C MET A 180 -23.58 -17.48 14.59
N PRO A 181 -24.35 -18.01 15.56
CA PRO A 181 -25.76 -18.26 15.35
C PRO A 181 -26.43 -16.95 14.93
N ASP A 182 -27.17 -17.05 13.83
CA ASP A 182 -27.74 -15.92 13.11
C ASP A 182 -28.41 -14.94 14.07
N GLN A 183 -27.97 -13.68 14.01
CA GLN A 183 -28.68 -12.59 14.66
C GLN A 183 -29.87 -12.27 13.76
N GLU A 184 -31.01 -12.88 14.06
CA GLU A 184 -32.29 -12.56 13.44
C GLU A 184 -32.60 -11.06 13.55
N SER A 185 -33.07 -10.54 12.42
CA SER A 185 -33.55 -9.21 12.11
C SER A 185 -34.24 -8.48 13.28
N TYR A 186 -33.75 -7.28 13.60
CA TYR A 186 -34.61 -6.22 14.11
C TYR A 186 -34.59 -5.05 13.13
N GLY A 187 -35.76 -4.76 12.58
CA GLY A 187 -36.06 -3.55 11.82
C GLY A 187 -36.32 -2.35 12.72
#